data_AF-A0A522F680-F1
#
_entry.id   AF-A0A522F680-F1
#
_cell.length_a   1.000
_cell.length_b   1.000
_cell.length_c   1.000
_cell.angle_alpha   90.00
_cell.angle_beta   90.00
_cell.angle_gamma   90.00
#
_symmetry.space_group_name_H-M   'P 1'
#
loop_
_entity.id
_entity.type
_entity.pdbx_description
1 polymer ?
#
loop_
_entity_poly.entity_id
_entity_poly.type
_entity_poly.pdbx_seq_one_letter_code
_entity_poly.pdbx_strand_id
1 'polypeptide(L)'
;MSIEIQIRQALERAEEYIAYLATRPDKELAKRLDIFHKQFIIAEKEKLTSSLELLEIWRSQTIQARIRKAENNIADVPSEMELAIADMESFEEKAEQRQEILNEASSTVIEEAEQPQEKEKNSPDNPEQLSLF
;
A
#
# COMPACT_ATOMS: atom_id res chain seq x y z
N MET A 1 14.01 -35.88 -3.58
CA MET A 1 15.27 -35.24 -4.03
C MET A 1 16.19 -35.13 -2.82
N SER A 2 17.45 -35.60 -2.90
CA SER A 2 18.40 -35.55 -1.77
C SER A 2 18.84 -34.11 -1.47
N ILE A 3 19.17 -33.82 -0.21
CA ILE A 3 19.74 -32.53 0.22
C ILE A 3 21.05 -32.26 -0.53
N GLU A 4 21.87 -33.28 -0.81
CA GLU A 4 23.14 -33.12 -1.53
C GLU A 4 22.92 -32.65 -2.97
N ILE A 5 21.83 -33.09 -3.61
CA ILE A 5 21.43 -32.63 -4.94
C ILE A 5 21.00 -31.17 -4.86
N GLN A 6 20.28 -30.78 -3.82
CA GLN A 6 19.85 -29.40 -3.61
C GLN A 6 21.04 -28.46 -3.36
N ILE A 7 22.01 -28.88 -2.54
CA ILE A 7 23.27 -28.13 -2.29
C ILE A 7 24.01 -27.92 -3.61
N ARG A 8 24.19 -28.99 -4.39
CA ARG A 8 24.87 -28.90 -5.69
C ARG A 8 24.16 -27.93 -6.63
N GLN A 9 22.84 -28.06 -6.78
CA GLN A 9 22.05 -27.17 -7.62
C GLN A 9 22.12 -25.71 -7.14
N ALA A 10 22.09 -25.49 -5.82
CA ALA A 10 22.20 -24.16 -5.24
C ALA A 10 23.55 -23.51 -5.55
N LEU A 11 24.63 -24.28 -5.56
CA LEU A 11 25.96 -23.80 -5.93
C LEU A 11 26.09 -23.57 -7.45
N GLU A 12 25.65 -24.52 -8.27
CA GLU A 12 25.73 -24.44 -9.73
C GLU A 12 24.94 -23.25 -10.29
N ARG A 13 23.78 -22.93 -9.69
CA ARG A 13 22.89 -21.85 -10.12
C ARG A 13 22.95 -20.62 -9.21
N ALA A 14 24.02 -20.48 -8.43
CA ALA A 14 24.12 -19.43 -7.42
C ALA A 14 23.91 -18.03 -8.02
N GLU A 15 24.62 -17.73 -9.11
CA GLU A 15 24.57 -16.41 -9.75
C GLU A 15 23.19 -16.07 -10.33
N GLU A 16 22.58 -17.04 -11.03
CA GLU A 16 21.23 -16.91 -11.59
C GLU A 16 20.21 -16.64 -10.49
N TYR A 17 20.34 -17.35 -9.37
CA TYR A 17 19.46 -17.22 -8.24
C TYR A 17 19.66 -15.90 -7.48
N ILE A 18 20.90 -15.44 -7.31
CA ILE A 18 21.21 -14.12 -6.75
C ILE A 18 20.62 -13.01 -7.62
N ALA A 19 20.78 -13.10 -8.95
CA ALA A 19 20.21 -12.14 -9.90
C ALA A 19 18.68 -12.09 -9.79
N TYR A 20 18.04 -13.25 -9.72
CA TYR A 20 16.60 -13.36 -9.49
C TYR A 20 16.18 -12.76 -8.15
N LEU A 21 16.90 -13.04 -7.05
CA LEU A 21 16.59 -12.47 -5.74
C LEU A 21 16.76 -10.96 -5.70
N ALA A 22 17.70 -10.40 -6.46
CA ALA A 22 17.88 -8.95 -6.54
C ALA A 22 16.66 -8.23 -7.16
N THR A 23 15.79 -8.94 -7.88
CA THR A 23 14.52 -8.38 -8.38
C THR A 23 13.42 -8.29 -7.31
N ARG A 24 13.62 -8.93 -6.15
CA ARG A 24 12.61 -8.99 -5.08
C ARG A 24 12.68 -7.76 -4.17
N PRO A 25 11.56 -7.32 -3.56
CA PRO A 25 11.56 -6.21 -2.59
C PRO A 25 12.47 -6.50 -1.38
N ASP A 26 13.15 -5.49 -0.84
CA ASP A 26 14.07 -5.70 0.30
C ASP A 26 13.34 -6.24 1.54
N LYS A 27 12.09 -5.83 1.74
CA LYS A 27 11.20 -6.36 2.79
C LYS A 27 11.01 -7.87 2.68
N GLU A 28 10.89 -8.41 1.47
CA GLU A 28 10.76 -9.85 1.23
C GLU A 28 12.08 -10.57 1.52
N LEU A 29 13.21 -10.00 1.07
CA LEU A 29 14.55 -10.53 1.34
C LEU A 29 14.88 -10.54 2.84
N ALA A 30 14.51 -9.49 3.56
CA ALA A 30 14.65 -9.42 5.02
C ALA A 30 13.82 -10.50 5.73
N LYS A 31 12.54 -10.63 5.37
CA LYS A 31 11.66 -11.68 5.92
C LYS A 31 12.23 -13.08 5.66
N ARG A 32 12.84 -13.29 4.49
CA ARG A 32 13.46 -14.57 4.14
C ARG A 32 14.67 -14.88 5.03
N LEU A 33 15.51 -13.90 5.33
CA LEU A 33 16.64 -14.05 6.25
C LEU A 33 16.17 -14.43 7.66
N ASP A 34 15.06 -13.86 8.14
CA ASP A 34 14.47 -14.21 9.43
C ASP A 34 13.96 -15.66 9.45
N ILE A 35 13.34 -16.12 8.36
CA ILE A 35 12.90 -17.51 8.21
C ILE A 35 14.11 -18.44 8.26
N PHE A 36 15.18 -18.13 7.53
CA PHE A 36 16.40 -18.93 7.58
C PHE A 36 17.00 -18.98 8.97
N HIS A 37 17.04 -17.86 9.70
CA HIS A 37 17.52 -17.84 11.08
C HIS A 37 16.71 -18.78 11.99
N LYS A 38 15.37 -18.77 11.88
CA LYS A 38 14.50 -19.69 12.64
C LYS A 38 14.76 -21.15 12.26
N GLN A 39 14.93 -21.43 10.97
CA GLN A 39 15.24 -22.77 10.47
C GLN A 39 16.62 -23.26 10.90
N PHE A 40 17.61 -22.36 10.99
CA PHE A 40 18.93 -22.64 11.53
C PHE A 40 18.85 -23.16 12.97
N ILE A 41 18.11 -22.47 13.83
CA ILE A 41 17.90 -22.87 15.22
C ILE A 41 17.26 -24.26 15.31
N ILE A 42 16.30 -24.56 14.43
CA ILE A 42 15.63 -25.87 14.40
C ILE A 42 16.60 -26.95 13.94
N ALA A 43 17.29 -26.74 12.82
CA ALA A 43 18.24 -27.70 12.25
C ALA A 43 19.41 -27.98 13.19
N GLU A 44 19.88 -26.98 13.94
CA GLU A 44 20.92 -27.13 14.96
C GLU A 44 20.44 -28.02 16.12
N LYS A 45 19.24 -27.74 16.65
CA LYS A 45 18.61 -28.55 17.72
C LYS A 45 18.42 -30.02 17.30
N GLU A 46 18.04 -30.23 16.05
CA GLU A 46 17.81 -31.57 15.48
C GLU A 46 19.09 -32.23 14.92
N LYS A 47 20.24 -31.55 14.99
CA LYS A 47 21.54 -32.03 14.46
C LYS A 47 21.49 -32.39 12.97
N LEU A 48 20.74 -31.63 12.19
CA LEU A 48 20.58 -31.83 10.74
C LEU A 48 21.69 -31.11 9.95
N THR A 49 22.91 -31.65 9.99
CA THR A 49 24.11 -31.01 9.43
C THR A 49 23.97 -30.61 7.96
N SER A 50 23.46 -31.49 7.10
CA SER A 50 23.28 -31.17 5.67
C SER A 50 22.23 -30.07 5.45
N SER A 51 21.24 -29.95 6.34
CA SER A 51 20.27 -28.86 6.27
C SER A 51 20.90 -27.52 6.68
N LEU A 52 21.80 -27.54 7.67
CA LEU A 52 22.56 -26.34 8.06
C LEU A 52 23.40 -25.80 6.91
N GLU A 53 24.11 -26.68 6.20
CA GLU A 53 24.92 -26.30 5.03
C GLU A 53 24.06 -25.67 3.93
N LEU A 54 22.92 -26.29 3.60
CA LEU A 54 22.00 -25.75 2.60
C LEU A 54 21.43 -24.38 3.02
N LEU A 55 21.05 -24.22 4.30
CA LEU A 55 20.56 -22.96 4.84
C LEU A 55 21.63 -21.87 4.79
N GLU A 56 22.91 -22.21 5.00
CA GLU A 56 24.02 -21.27 4.92
C GLU A 56 24.21 -20.73 3.51
N ILE A 57 24.17 -21.62 2.52
CA ILE A 57 24.25 -21.27 1.11
C ILE A 57 23.11 -20.30 0.74
N TRP A 58 21.87 -20.65 1.08
CA TRP A 58 20.72 -19.79 0.77
C TRP A 58 20.75 -18.45 1.51
N ARG A 59 21.22 -18.42 2.76
CA ARG A 59 21.41 -17.19 3.52
C ARG A 59 22.46 -16.30 2.85
N SER A 60 23.60 -16.88 2.46
CA SER A 60 24.67 -16.16 1.76
C SER A 60 24.19 -15.55 0.44
N GLN A 61 23.50 -16.34 -0.38
CA GLN A 61 22.92 -15.88 -1.66
C GLN A 61 21.92 -14.74 -1.46
N THR A 62 21.11 -14.80 -0.41
CA THR A 62 20.15 -13.72 -0.09
C THR A 62 20.85 -12.43 0.32
N ILE A 63 21.94 -12.53 1.09
CA ILE A 63 22.76 -11.36 1.45
C ILE A 63 23.43 -10.78 0.20
N GLN A 64 24.00 -11.62 -0.66
CA GLN A 64 24.63 -11.19 -1.91
C GLN A 64 23.62 -10.50 -2.85
N ALA A 65 22.37 -10.98 -2.90
CA ALA A 65 21.32 -10.32 -3.65
C ALA A 65 21.02 -8.90 -3.13
N ARG A 66 20.96 -8.71 -1.81
CA ARG A 66 20.78 -7.38 -1.20
C ARG A 66 21.95 -6.45 -1.48
N ILE A 67 23.18 -6.97 -1.42
CA ILE A 67 24.39 -6.21 -1.80
C ILE A 67 24.30 -5.80 -3.27
N ARG A 68 24.00 -6.73 -4.17
CA ARG A 68 23.83 -6.45 -5.60
C ARG A 68 22.76 -5.39 -5.86
N LYS A 69 21.63 -5.43 -5.15
CA LYS A 69 20.61 -4.36 -5.24
C LYS A 69 21.18 -3.00 -4.87
N ALA A 70 21.90 -2.92 -3.76
CA ALA A 70 22.50 -1.68 -3.29
C ALA A 70 23.55 -1.15 -4.27
N GLU A 71 24.43 -2.02 -4.79
CA GLU A 71 25.48 -1.65 -5.75
C GLU A 71 24.92 -1.17 -7.10
N ASN A 72 23.79 -1.73 -7.53
CA ASN A 72 23.18 -1.43 -8.84
C ASN A 72 21.99 -0.46 -8.74
N ASN A 73 21.70 0.12 -7.56
CA ASN A 73 20.55 0.99 -7.31
C ASN A 73 19.21 0.41 -7.80
N ILE A 74 19.01 -0.89 -7.59
CA ILE A 74 17.76 -1.57 -8.00
C ILE A 74 16.66 -1.16 -7.00
N ALA A 75 15.72 -0.35 -7.46
CA ALA A 75 14.59 0.11 -6.66
C ALA A 75 13.65 -1.05 -6.26
N ASP A 76 12.98 -0.89 -5.12
CA ASP A 76 11.87 -1.76 -4.75
C ASP A 76 10.66 -1.39 -5.62
N VAL A 77 10.18 -2.37 -6.41
CA VAL A 77 8.93 -2.24 -7.13
C VAL A 77 7.82 -2.68 -6.19
N PRO A 78 6.81 -1.82 -5.92
CA PRO A 78 5.66 -2.20 -5.11
C PRO A 78 4.95 -3.42 -5.70
N SER A 79 4.48 -4.32 -4.85
CA SER A 79 3.65 -5.44 -5.33
C SER A 79 2.30 -4.92 -5.85
N GLU A 80 1.65 -5.67 -6.76
CA GLU A 80 0.32 -5.31 -7.27
C GLU A 80 -0.71 -5.09 -6.15
N MET A 81 -0.60 -5.85 -5.07
CA MET A 81 -1.46 -5.70 -3.90
C MET A 81 -1.15 -4.43 -3.11
N GLU A 82 0.12 -4.06 -2.94
CA GLU A 82 0.49 -2.79 -2.31
C GLU A 82 0.02 -1.60 -3.16
N LEU A 83 0.08 -1.70 -4.48
CA LEU A 83 -0.49 -0.70 -5.38
C LEU A 83 -2.02 -0.60 -5.22
N ALA A 84 -2.71 -1.74 -5.18
CA ALA A 84 -4.16 -1.76 -4.99
C ALA A 84 -4.60 -1.17 -3.64
N ILE A 85 -3.85 -1.44 -2.57
CA ILE A 85 -4.11 -0.83 -1.25
C ILE A 85 -3.90 0.69 -1.31
N ALA A 86 -2.80 1.15 -1.90
CA ALA A 86 -2.54 2.58 -2.06
C ALA A 86 -3.62 3.28 -2.89
N ASP A 87 -4.11 2.64 -3.95
CA ASP A 87 -5.21 3.17 -4.77
C ASP A 87 -6.50 3.30 -3.96
N MET A 88 -6.82 2.29 -3.13
CA MET A 88 -7.99 2.33 -2.23
C MET A 88 -7.88 3.44 -1.18
N GLU A 89 -6.74 3.55 -0.49
CA GLU A 89 -6.49 4.60 0.50
C GLU A 89 -6.63 6.00 -0.14
N SER A 90 -6.10 6.19 -1.34
CA SER A 90 -6.23 7.46 -2.07
C SER A 90 -7.68 7.78 -2.47
N PHE A 91 -8.49 6.75 -2.72
CA PHE A 91 -9.90 6.92 -3.05
C PHE A 91 -10.71 7.33 -1.82
N GLU A 92 -10.44 6.71 -0.67
CA GLU A 92 -11.04 7.07 0.61
C GLU A 92 -10.70 8.52 0.99
N GLU A 93 -9.43 8.91 0.91
CA GLU A 93 -9.00 10.28 1.20
C GLU A 93 -9.71 11.33 0.31
N LYS A 94 -9.81 11.05 -0.99
CA LYS A 94 -10.56 11.92 -1.93
C LYS A 94 -12.06 11.93 -1.65
N ALA A 95 -12.62 10.84 -1.12
CA ALA A 95 -14.03 10.78 -0.76
C ALA A 95 -14.31 11.61 0.50
N GLU A 96 -13.44 11.51 1.51
CA GLU A 96 -13.50 12.33 2.73
C GLU A 96 -13.37 13.82 2.40
N GLN A 97 -12.38 14.21 1.60
CA GLN A 97 -12.21 15.60 1.14
C GLN A 97 -13.45 16.13 0.42
N ARG A 98 -14.07 15.32 -0.45
CA ARG A 98 -15.31 15.72 -1.15
C ARG A 98 -16.49 15.88 -0.19
N GLN A 99 -16.60 15.00 0.82
CA GLN A 99 -17.64 15.11 1.83
C GLN A 99 -17.45 16.35 2.70
N GLU A 100 -16.21 16.69 3.05
CA GLU A 100 -15.89 17.90 3.80
C GLU A 100 -16.27 19.16 3.03
N ILE A 101 -15.91 19.24 1.73
CA ILE A 101 -16.31 20.36 0.84
C ILE A 101 -17.84 20.48 0.75
N LEU A 102 -18.55 19.36 0.61
CA LEU A 102 -20.02 19.37 0.56
C LEU A 102 -20.65 19.83 1.87
N ASN A 103 -20.09 19.41 3.01
CA ASN A 103 -20.55 19.82 4.32
C ASN A 103 -20.29 21.33 4.56
N GLU A 104 -19.13 21.83 4.15
CA GLU A 104 -18.78 23.26 4.22
C GLU A 104 -19.71 24.10 3.34
N ALA A 105 -19.92 23.68 2.09
CA ALA A 105 -20.84 24.35 1.16
C ALA A 105 -22.30 24.32 1.65
N SER A 106 -22.74 23.22 2.28
CA SER A 106 -24.09 23.13 2.84
C SER A 106 -24.26 24.01 4.08
N SER A 107 -23.19 24.19 4.86
CA SER A 107 -23.22 25.06 6.04
C SER A 107 -23.27 26.55 5.67
N THR A 108 -22.61 26.95 4.57
CA THR A 108 -22.66 28.34 4.07
C THR A 108 -24.05 28.73 3.57
N VAL A 109 -24.81 27.79 2.98
CA VAL A 109 -26.18 28.04 2.50
C VAL A 109 -27.18 28.25 3.65
N ILE A 110 -26.92 27.68 4.83
CA ILE A 110 -27.80 27.81 6.00
C ILE A 110 -27.59 29.16 6.71
N GLU A 111 -26.37 29.70 6.73
CA GLU A 111 -26.11 31.03 7.32
C GLU A 111 -26.75 32.18 6.53
N GLU A 112 -26.99 32.05 5.23
CA GLU A 112 -27.70 33.06 4.44
C GLU A 112 -29.23 33.02 4.60
N ALA A 113 -29.79 31.99 5.25
CA ALA A 113 -31.24 31.78 5.37
C ALA A 113 -31.87 32.26 6.70
N GLU A 114 -31.10 32.91 7.60
CA GLU A 114 -31.64 33.56 8.80
C GLU A 114 -31.79 35.09 8.63
N GLN A 115 -32.85 35.52 7.94
CA GLN A 115 -33.44 36.85 8.17
C GLN A 115 -34.94 36.72 8.53
N PRO A 116 -35.34 37.02 9.78
CA PRO A 116 -36.74 37.07 10.19
C PRO A 116 -37.34 38.49 10.08
N GLN A 117 -38.54 38.57 9.47
CA GLN A 117 -39.66 39.53 9.69
C GLN A 117 -39.34 41.05 9.52
N GLU A 118 -40.18 41.96 9.04
CA GLU A 118 -41.63 42.16 9.03
C GLU A 118 -41.86 43.51 8.30
N LYS A 119 -42.97 43.71 7.56
CA LYS A 119 -43.90 44.86 7.78
C LYS A 119 -45.03 44.93 6.76
N GLU A 120 -46.22 44.79 7.33
CA GLU A 120 -47.53 45.03 6.75
C GLU A 120 -47.91 46.53 6.82
N LYS A 121 -48.85 46.92 5.94
CA LYS A 121 -49.74 48.10 5.95
C LYS A 121 -49.23 49.46 5.43
N ASN A 122 -49.71 49.84 4.24
CA ASN A 122 -50.87 50.75 4.13
C ASN A 122 -51.41 50.78 2.69
N SER A 123 -52.72 50.57 2.56
CA SER A 123 -53.53 50.88 1.37
C SER A 123 -54.02 52.33 1.48
N PRO A 124 -54.44 52.96 0.38
CA PRO A 124 -55.89 53.02 0.18
C PRO A 124 -56.38 52.83 -1.26
N ASP A 125 -57.59 52.26 -1.33
CA ASP A 125 -58.69 52.49 -2.27
C ASP A 125 -58.54 52.08 -3.76
N ASN A 126 -59.09 50.89 -4.03
CA ASN A 126 -59.64 50.42 -5.32
C ASN A 126 -60.99 51.14 -5.59
N PRO A 127 -61.58 51.23 -6.82
CA PRO A 127 -61.66 50.18 -7.84
C PRO A 127 -61.33 50.69 -9.27
N GLU A 128 -60.99 49.85 -10.23
CA GLU A 128 -61.98 49.29 -11.15
C GLU A 128 -61.42 48.10 -11.92
N GLN A 129 -62.30 47.10 -12.02
CA GLN A 129 -62.12 45.84 -12.71
C GLN A 129 -62.20 46.02 -14.23
N LEU A 130 -61.48 45.13 -14.93
CA LEU A 130 -61.80 44.55 -16.25
C LEU A 130 -61.82 45.47 -17.48
N SER A 131 -60.83 45.27 -18.35
CA SER A 131 -61.14 44.98 -19.76
C SER A 131 -60.09 44.04 -20.33
N LEU A 132 -60.54 42.85 -20.74
CA LEU A 132 -59.85 42.07 -21.76
C LEU A 132 -59.67 42.95 -23.00
N PHE A 133 -58.45 43.02 -23.51
CA PHE A 133 -58.00 42.93 -24.91
C PHE A 133 -56.63 43.58 -25.04
#